data_AF-A0A6H9Y6X4-F1
#
_entry.id   AF-A0A6H9Y6X4-F1
#
_cell.length_a   1.000
_cell.length_b   1.000
_cell.length_c   1.000
_cell.angle_alpha   90.00
_cell.angle_beta   90.00
_cell.angle_gamma   90.00
#
_symmetry.space_group_name_H-M   'P 1'
#
loop_
_entity.id
_entity.type
_entity.pdbx_description
1 polymer ?
#
loop_
_entity_poly.entity_id
_entity_poly.type
_entity_poly.pdbx_seq_one_letter_code
_entity_poly.pdbx_strand_id
1 'polypeptide(L)'
;MDASDESGRSALEEKFPRIAQALCECWGKAGCTAYLESLIYDQRGGRQGFPADVGAELLMLHGLLEVQTVGDVWTQSDQRI
;
A
#
# COMPACT_ATOMS: atom_id res chain seq x y z
N MET A 1 1.76 -32.25 -8.45
CA MET A 1 1.05 -31.13 -7.80
C MET A 1 2.00 -30.63 -6.75
N ASP A 2 2.83 -29.65 -7.10
CA ASP A 2 3.90 -29.18 -6.22
C ASP A 2 3.31 -28.31 -5.12
N ALA A 3 3.58 -28.66 -3.85
CA ALA A 3 3.08 -27.98 -2.67
C ALA A 3 3.90 -26.72 -2.33
N SER A 4 4.36 -25.99 -3.35
CA SER A 4 5.18 -24.78 -3.18
C SER A 4 4.39 -23.48 -3.34
N ASP A 5 3.10 -23.57 -3.67
CA ASP A 5 2.19 -22.41 -3.84
C ASP A 5 1.41 -22.08 -2.54
N GLU A 6 1.90 -22.53 -1.38
CA GLU A 6 1.29 -22.32 -0.05
C GLU A 6 1.93 -21.16 0.73
N SER A 7 2.29 -20.09 0.03
CA SER A 7 2.47 -18.79 0.66
C SER A 7 1.74 -17.79 -0.19
N GLY A 8 0.48 -17.52 0.16
CA GLY A 8 -0.32 -16.43 -0.41
C GLY A 8 0.23 -15.05 -0.04
N ARG A 9 1.55 -14.91 0.00
CA ARG A 9 2.27 -13.70 0.34
C ARG A 9 2.53 -12.91 -0.92
N SER A 10 2.44 -11.59 -0.81
CA SER A 10 2.74 -10.70 -1.92
C SER A 10 4.25 -10.58 -2.14
N ALA A 11 4.67 -10.09 -3.32
CA ALA A 11 6.09 -9.84 -3.59
C ALA A 11 6.69 -8.84 -2.59
N LEU A 12 5.90 -7.88 -2.12
CA LEU A 12 6.28 -6.96 -1.06
C LEU A 12 6.52 -7.67 0.28
N GLU A 13 5.67 -8.62 0.67
CA GLU A 13 5.83 -9.38 1.92
C GLU A 13 7.06 -10.28 1.89
N GLU A 14 7.36 -10.88 0.74
CA GLU A 14 8.52 -11.74 0.56
C GLU A 14 9.84 -10.96 0.58
N LYS A 15 9.91 -9.86 -0.18
CA LYS A 15 11.16 -9.13 -0.42
C LYS A 15 11.39 -8.00 0.57
N PHE A 16 10.32 -7.40 1.10
CA PHE A 16 10.37 -6.24 1.99
C PHE A 16 9.40 -6.37 3.18
N PRO A 17 9.52 -7.41 4.02
CA PRO A 17 8.58 -7.67 5.12
C PRO A 17 8.45 -6.51 6.12
N ARG A 18 9.51 -5.70 6.30
CA ARG A 18 9.46 -4.49 7.15
C ARG A 18 8.55 -3.40 6.57
N ILE A 19 8.54 -3.25 5.24
CA ILE A 19 7.67 -2.29 4.58
C ILE A 19 6.22 -2.78 4.68
N ALA A 20 5.97 -4.06 4.41
CA ALA A 20 4.65 -4.67 4.56
C ALA A 20 4.10 -4.49 5.99
N GLN A 21 4.90 -4.79 7.02
CA GLN A 21 4.50 -4.59 8.40
C GLN A 21 4.18 -3.12 8.71
N ALA A 22 5.03 -2.18 8.27
CA ALA A 22 4.79 -0.76 8.47
C ALA A 22 3.49 -0.30 7.80
N LEU A 23 3.19 -0.80 6.59
CA LEU A 23 1.93 -0.52 5.91
C LEU A 23 0.74 -1.05 6.70
N CYS A 24 0.78 -2.29 7.23
CA CYS A 24 -0.29 -2.82 8.09
C CYS A 24 -0.51 -1.95 9.34
N GLU A 25 0.57 -1.45 9.94
CA GLU A 25 0.50 -0.61 11.15
C GLU A 25 -0.08 0.79 10.87
N CYS A 26 0.18 1.35 9.69
CA CYS A 26 -0.27 2.69 9.34
C CYS A 26 -1.51 2.74 8.44
N TRP A 27 -1.99 1.61 7.91
CA TRP A 27 -3.10 1.57 6.96
C TRP A 27 -4.36 2.27 7.48
N GLY A 28 -4.99 3.10 6.64
CA GLY A 28 -6.17 3.90 7.01
C GLY A 28 -5.87 5.09 7.93
N LYS A 29 -4.62 5.31 8.36
CA LYS A 29 -4.22 6.50 9.14
C LYS A 29 -3.65 7.58 8.21
N ALA A 30 -3.74 8.83 8.64
CA ALA A 30 -3.25 10.00 7.88
C ALA A 30 -1.78 9.89 7.42
N GLY A 31 -0.95 9.15 8.15
CA GLY A 31 0.46 8.94 7.80
C GLY A 31 0.73 7.89 6.71
N CYS A 32 -0.26 7.08 6.31
CA CYS A 32 -0.05 5.99 5.36
C CYS A 32 0.27 6.50 3.96
N THR A 33 -0.48 7.49 3.48
CA THR A 33 -0.27 8.09 2.15
C THR A 33 1.12 8.70 2.05
N ALA A 34 1.52 9.52 3.02
CA ALA A 34 2.85 10.13 3.05
C ALA A 34 3.98 9.09 3.13
N TYR A 35 3.75 7.98 3.84
CA TYR A 35 4.68 6.87 3.88
C TYR A 35 4.82 6.20 2.50
N LEU A 36 3.72 5.86 1.82
CA LEU A 36 3.74 5.28 0.48
C LEU A 36 4.39 6.23 -0.55
N GLU A 37 4.05 7.51 -0.52
CA GLU A 37 4.68 8.53 -1.37
C GLU A 37 6.19 8.58 -1.15
N SER A 38 6.68 8.43 0.09
CA SER A 38 8.11 8.39 0.38
C SER A 38 8.84 7.15 -0.18
N LEU A 39 8.09 6.07 -0.42
CA LEU A 39 8.61 4.85 -1.05
C LEU A 39 8.59 4.96 -2.57
N ILE A 40 7.54 5.55 -3.14
CA ILE A 40 7.34 5.69 -4.59
C ILE A 40 8.21 6.81 -5.17
N TYR A 41 8.18 7.97 -4.53
CA TYR A 41 8.93 9.14 -4.94
C TYR A 41 10.23 9.19 -4.16
N ASP A 42 11.34 8.87 -4.82
CA ASP A 42 12.69 8.97 -4.24
C ASP A 42 13.00 10.43 -3.90
N GLN A 43 12.77 10.83 -2.65
CA GLN A 43 13.06 12.20 -2.19
C GLN A 43 14.51 12.37 -1.70
N ARG A 44 15.35 11.33 -1.72
CA ARG A 44 16.66 11.35 -1.03
C ARG A 44 17.85 11.06 -1.94
N GLY A 45 17.62 10.49 -3.12
CA GLY A 45 18.66 10.18 -4.10
C GLY A 45 19.52 8.98 -3.67
N GLY A 46 19.74 8.05 -4.59
CA GLY A 46 20.75 6.99 -4.44
C GLY A 46 20.22 5.59 -4.09
N ARG A 47 18.95 5.26 -4.37
CA ARG A 47 18.46 3.87 -4.31
C ARG A 47 18.24 3.29 -5.71
N GLN A 48 18.37 1.97 -5.82
CA GLN A 48 18.22 1.18 -7.06
C GLN A 48 16.76 1.04 -7.54
N GLY A 49 15.81 1.78 -6.94
CA GLY A 49 14.37 1.56 -7.11
C GLY A 49 13.90 0.25 -6.47
N PHE A 50 12.61 -0.05 -6.64
CA PHE A 50 12.05 -1.36 -6.29
C PHE A 50 12.05 -2.30 -7.51
N PRO A 51 12.14 -3.62 -7.30
CA PRO A 51 11.76 -4.59 -8.33
C PRO A 51 10.37 -4.30 -8.89
N ALA A 52 10.14 -4.59 -10.17
CA ALA A 52 8.91 -4.21 -10.85
C ALA A 52 7.63 -4.76 -10.20
N ASP A 53 7.67 -5.98 -9.68
CA ASP A 53 6.55 -6.60 -8.95
C ASP A 53 6.21 -5.85 -7.67
N VAL A 54 7.22 -5.49 -6.88
CA VAL A 54 7.04 -4.67 -5.67
C VAL A 54 6.59 -3.25 -6.00
N GLY A 55 7.13 -2.66 -7.07
CA GLY A 55 6.71 -1.33 -7.54
C GLY A 55 5.23 -1.31 -7.94
N ALA A 56 4.77 -2.35 -8.66
CA ALA A 56 3.36 -2.49 -9.04
C ALA A 56 2.45 -2.60 -7.82
N GLU A 57 2.83 -3.40 -6.81
CA GLU A 57 2.07 -3.50 -5.55
C GLU A 57 2.02 -2.16 -4.80
N LEU A 58 3.12 -1.43 -4.69
CA LEU A 58 3.15 -0.13 -4.02
C LEU A 58 2.26 0.91 -4.73
N LEU A 59 2.28 0.95 -6.06
CA LEU A 59 1.41 1.84 -6.85
C LEU A 59 -0.07 1.47 -6.71
N MET A 60 -0.39 0.17 -6.72
CA MET A 60 -1.75 -0.32 -6.47
C MET A 60 -2.25 0.13 -5.10
N LEU A 61 -1.44 -0.08 -4.05
CA LEU A 61 -1.78 0.31 -2.68
C LEU A 61 -1.97 1.82 -2.54
N HIS A 62 -1.14 2.64 -3.20
CA HIS A 62 -1.31 4.09 -3.25
C HIS A 62 -2.63 4.50 -3.88
N GLY A 63 -2.98 3.92 -5.03
CA GLY A 63 -4.26 4.19 -5.70
C GLY A 63 -5.47 3.83 -4.83
N LEU A 64 -5.39 2.76 -4.03
CA LEU A 64 -6.46 2.41 -3.08
C LEU A 64 -6.67 3.49 -2.01
N LEU A 65 -5.60 4.10 -1.50
CA LEU A 65 -5.74 5.19 -0.52
C LEU A 65 -6.33 6.45 -1.13
N GLU A 66 -6.00 6.78 -2.38
CA GLU A 66 -6.59 7.92 -3.08
C GLU A 66 -8.11 7.76 -3.23
N VAL A 67 -8.58 6.56 -3.60
CA VAL A 67 -10.01 6.25 -3.72
C VAL A 67 -10.75 6.46 -2.39
N GLN A 68 -10.15 6.11 -1.26
CA GLN A 68 -10.76 6.33 0.07
C GLN A 68 -10.86 7.81 0.45
N THR A 69 -10.00 8.67 -0.10
CA THR A 69 -10.09 10.13 0.14
C THR A 69 -11.11 10.83 -0.76
N VAL A 70 -11.35 10.29 -1.95
CA VAL A 70 -12.34 10.79 -2.91
C VAL A 70 -13.70 10.12 -2.63
N GLY A 71 -14.29 10.54 -1.52
CA GLY A 71 -15.70 10.33 -1.26
C GLY A 71 -16.04 9.02 -0.55
N ASP A 72 -16.08 9.11 0.78
CA ASP A 72 -17.07 8.37 1.54
C ASP A 72 -18.47 8.95 1.27
N VAL A 73 -18.98 8.75 0.05
CA VAL A 73 -20.38 9.06 -0.32
C VAL A 73 -21.37 8.33 0.60
N TRP A 74 -20.94 7.20 1.15
CA TRP A 74 -21.72 6.34 2.04
C TRP A 74 -21.73 6.78 3.52
N THR A 75 -20.96 7.78 3.93
CA THR A 75 -21.03 8.32 5.31
C THR A 75 -22.07 9.43 5.49
N GLN A 76 -22.69 9.91 4.41
CA GLN A 76 -23.62 11.05 4.45
C GLN A 76 -25.11 10.66 4.52
N SER A 77 -25.45 9.37 4.58
CA SER A 77 -26.85 8.93 4.48
C SER A 77 -27.57 8.69 5.81
N ASP A 78 -26.93 8.88 6.98
CA ASP A 78 -27.55 8.56 8.28
C ASP A 78 -28.00 9.81 9.08
N GLN A 79 -28.35 10.90 8.39
CA GLN A 79 -28.96 12.05 9.04
C GLN A 79 -30.00 12.69 8.12
N ARG A 80 -31.11 11.98 7.90
CA ARG A 80 -32.41 12.50 7.47
C ARG A 80 -33.41 11.34 7.31
N ILE A 81 -34.03 10.89 8.41
CA ILE A 81 -35.47 10.57 8.52
C ILE A 81 -35.85 10.71 9.99
#